data_AF-A0A4Z0VBB2-F1
#
_entry.id   AF-A0A4Z0VBB2-F1
#
_cell.length_a   1.000
_cell.length_b   1.000
_cell.length_c   1.000
_cell.angle_alpha   90.00
_cell.angle_beta   90.00
_cell.angle_gamma   90.00
#
_symmetry.space_group_name_H-M   'P 1'
#
loop_
_entity.id
_entity.type
_entity.pdbx_description
1 polymer ?
#
loop_
_entity_poly.entity_id
_entity_poly.type
_entity_poly.pdbx_seq_one_letter_code
_entity_poly.pdbx_strand_id
1 'polypeptide(L)'
;MKGKALKKTAADLRRNVSREHGFRQSAYINFKVDGGYFFCLYFFANGSAFPNEAKLTVKPMYADTLWWEIWDSLECIDAPISLRGTGAYALSGMVLAKYENLIDPKESGDSEMKDLYEHIFSQADTEISRFISENPDADTFYPDETKMDYDPDRLLYLMALIHNKQEDEALSIIKEAHSNKHHCVFRSGWNSDSYTYIKRWCNRNRSAERIRHRIDNILNAVIRFRAFVIMSMSRSRRYDLPNFWDYRPLDVGIYIAIIFSWIFLMKNFTMVWISLAILVIMQFMVDGKRAKRYYREFMNLPMTIRRKWTIGSWSVTVALWVYVIFLIIKPLKQ
;
A
#
# COMPACT_ATOMS: atom_id res chain seq x y z
N MET A 1 33.28 21.63 18.90
CA MET A 1 32.51 22.88 19.15
C MET A 1 32.49 23.83 17.95
N LYS A 2 33.62 24.21 17.33
CA LYS A 2 33.65 25.17 16.18
C LYS A 2 32.76 24.79 14.98
N GLY A 3 32.75 23.51 14.57
CA GLY A 3 31.94 23.07 13.42
C GLY A 3 30.42 23.16 13.59
N LYS A 4 29.89 23.11 14.82
CA LYS A 4 28.45 23.23 15.08
C LYS A 4 27.96 24.68 14.99
N ALA A 5 28.78 25.62 15.44
CA ALA A 5 28.49 27.06 15.33
C ALA A 5 28.49 27.51 13.86
N LEU A 6 29.51 27.10 13.10
CA LEU A 6 29.63 27.38 11.67
C LEU A 6 28.43 26.85 10.84
N LYS A 7 28.00 25.61 11.09
CA LYS A 7 26.79 25.04 10.46
C LYS A 7 25.53 25.86 10.74
N LYS A 8 25.41 26.40 11.96
CA LYS A 8 24.28 27.22 12.36
C LYS A 8 24.30 28.56 11.62
N THR A 9 25.45 29.24 11.57
CA THR A 9 25.61 30.51 10.84
C THR A 9 25.26 30.36 9.36
N ALA A 10 25.80 29.34 8.67
CA ALA A 10 25.47 29.11 7.26
C ALA A 10 23.97 28.80 7.05
N ALA A 11 23.37 28.02 7.94
CA ALA A 11 21.93 27.73 7.88
C ALA A 11 21.06 28.97 8.14
N ASP A 12 21.48 29.88 9.02
CA ASP A 12 20.77 31.13 9.31
C ASP A 12 20.93 32.13 8.15
N LEU A 13 22.12 32.22 7.56
CA LEU A 13 22.39 33.05 6.39
C LEU A 13 21.57 32.60 5.18
N ARG A 14 21.61 31.30 4.85
CA ARG A 14 20.77 30.70 3.80
C ARG A 14 19.30 30.96 4.04
N ARG A 15 18.84 30.85 5.28
CA ARG A 15 17.44 31.13 5.64
C ARG A 15 17.06 32.56 5.35
N ASN A 16 17.91 33.53 5.72
CA ASN A 16 17.65 34.95 5.53
C ASN A 16 17.56 35.30 4.05
N VAL A 17 18.58 34.91 3.25
CA VAL A 17 18.58 35.15 1.80
C VAL A 17 17.38 34.46 1.14
N SER A 18 17.14 33.19 1.44
CA SER A 18 16.06 32.42 0.80
C SER A 18 14.66 33.03 0.99
N ARG A 19 14.43 33.75 2.09
CA ARG A 19 13.15 34.40 2.37
C ARG A 19 12.85 35.57 1.44
N GLU A 20 13.88 36.28 1.00
CA GLU A 20 13.75 37.38 0.03
C GLU A 20 13.22 36.86 -1.32
N HIS A 21 13.54 35.61 -1.63
CA HIS A 21 13.08 34.87 -2.83
C HIS A 21 11.81 34.03 -2.58
N GLY A 22 11.16 34.17 -1.42
CA GLY A 22 9.93 33.46 -1.08
C GLY A 22 10.09 31.98 -0.70
N PHE A 23 11.32 31.48 -0.56
CA PHE A 23 11.58 30.11 -0.12
C PHE A 23 11.44 29.95 1.39
N ARG A 24 10.97 28.76 1.80
CA ARG A 24 10.95 28.28 3.18
C ARG A 24 12.07 27.28 3.38
N GLN A 25 12.77 27.34 4.52
CA GLN A 25 13.85 26.42 4.83
C GLN A 25 13.38 25.29 5.75
N SER A 26 13.79 24.05 5.45
CA SER A 26 13.67 22.90 6.35
C SER A 26 14.90 22.00 6.21
N ALA A 27 15.60 21.74 7.31
CA ALA A 27 16.83 20.94 7.32
C ALA A 27 17.82 21.34 6.21
N TYR A 28 18.12 20.45 5.26
CA TYR A 28 19.04 20.68 4.14
C TYR A 28 18.35 21.20 2.86
N ILE A 29 17.05 21.46 2.90
CA ILE A 29 16.28 21.94 1.73
C ILE A 29 15.74 23.37 1.92
N ASN A 30 15.56 24.04 0.79
CA ASN A 30 14.75 25.25 0.67
C ASN A 30 13.66 24.99 -0.38
N PHE A 31 12.40 25.26 -0.05
CA PHE A 31 11.28 24.94 -0.93
C PHE A 31 10.29 26.08 -1.05
N LYS A 32 9.59 26.15 -2.17
CA LYS A 32 8.43 27.04 -2.37
C LYS A 32 7.39 26.36 -3.23
N VAL A 33 6.16 26.86 -3.14
CA VAL A 33 5.02 26.39 -3.95
C VAL A 33 4.60 27.55 -4.83
N ASP A 34 4.54 27.32 -6.14
CA ASP A 34 4.15 28.33 -7.12
C ASP A 34 3.54 27.65 -8.36
N GLY A 35 2.51 28.23 -8.96
CA GLY A 35 1.82 27.68 -10.13
C GLY A 35 1.27 26.25 -9.96
N GLY A 36 0.99 25.79 -8.74
CA GLY A 36 0.58 24.40 -8.46
C GLY A 36 1.74 23.39 -8.39
N TYR A 37 2.99 23.85 -8.52
CA TYR A 37 4.18 23.03 -8.40
C TYR A 37 4.87 23.20 -7.04
N PHE A 38 5.55 22.14 -6.61
CA PHE A 38 6.49 22.14 -5.52
C PHE A 38 7.91 22.25 -6.07
N PHE A 39 8.58 23.36 -5.80
CA PHE A 39 9.98 23.59 -6.14
C PHE A 39 10.84 23.36 -4.92
N CYS A 40 11.93 22.60 -5.07
CA CYS A 40 12.82 22.25 -3.98
C CYS A 40 14.29 22.37 -4.37
N LEU A 41 15.03 23.21 -3.66
CA LEU A 41 16.47 23.30 -3.68
C LEU A 41 17.05 22.39 -2.61
N TYR A 42 17.76 21.36 -3.05
CA TYR A 42 18.54 20.47 -2.21
C TYR A 42 19.97 20.97 -2.11
N PHE A 43 20.49 21.10 -0.89
CA PHE A 43 21.88 21.44 -0.63
C PHE A 43 22.60 20.19 -0.11
N PHE A 44 23.43 19.55 -0.95
CA PHE A 44 24.09 18.28 -0.64
C PHE A 44 25.50 18.49 -0.08
N ALA A 45 25.73 17.98 1.13
CA ALA A 45 27.03 17.99 1.77
C ALA A 45 27.73 16.64 1.60
N ASN A 46 28.75 16.56 0.73
CA ASN A 46 29.52 15.34 0.48
C ASN A 46 30.61 15.15 1.54
N GLY A 47 30.21 14.86 2.78
CA GLY A 47 31.12 14.63 3.90
C GLY A 47 31.72 15.90 4.54
N SER A 48 31.44 17.08 3.96
CA SER A 48 31.73 18.38 4.54
C SER A 48 30.57 18.86 5.41
N ALA A 49 30.78 19.95 6.16
CA ALA A 49 29.72 20.58 6.94
C ALA A 49 28.74 21.41 6.09
N PHE A 50 29.00 21.50 4.78
CA PHE A 50 28.49 22.52 3.88
C PHE A 50 28.17 21.92 2.52
N PRO A 51 27.24 22.51 1.75
CA PRO A 51 26.88 21.94 0.48
C PRO A 51 27.93 22.23 -0.59
N ASN A 52 28.38 21.20 -1.30
CA ASN A 52 29.28 21.34 -2.45
C ASN A 52 28.48 21.39 -3.77
N GLU A 53 27.22 20.97 -3.72
CA GLU A 53 26.25 20.98 -4.81
C GLU A 53 24.90 21.50 -4.28
N ALA A 54 24.22 22.30 -5.09
CA ALA A 54 22.80 22.57 -4.93
C ALA A 54 22.04 22.12 -6.17
N LYS A 55 20.83 21.58 -5.98
CA LYS A 55 20.00 21.06 -7.07
C LYS A 55 18.57 21.53 -6.93
N LEU A 56 18.06 22.19 -7.96
CA LEU A 56 16.67 22.62 -8.05
C LEU A 56 15.86 21.53 -8.73
N THR A 57 14.81 21.06 -8.06
CA THR A 57 13.85 20.12 -8.62
C THR A 57 12.43 20.65 -8.58
N VAL A 58 11.57 20.10 -9.43
CA VAL A 58 10.16 20.41 -9.53
C VAL A 58 9.30 19.16 -9.62
N LYS A 59 8.11 19.20 -9.02
CA LYS A 59 7.04 18.25 -9.24
C LYS A 59 5.67 18.90 -8.96
N PRO A 60 4.59 18.47 -9.60
CA PRO A 60 3.24 18.95 -9.27
C PRO A 60 2.86 18.65 -7.82
N MET A 61 2.10 19.54 -7.18
CA MET A 61 1.63 19.33 -5.80
C MET A 61 0.69 18.13 -5.68
N TYR A 62 -0.05 17.76 -6.73
CA TYR A 62 -0.89 16.57 -6.66
C TYR A 62 -0.08 15.26 -6.58
N ALA A 63 1.16 15.25 -7.07
CA ALA A 63 1.90 14.02 -7.31
C ALA A 63 2.18 13.23 -6.01
N ASP A 64 2.73 13.87 -4.97
CA ASP A 64 2.93 13.17 -3.69
C ASP A 64 1.59 12.87 -3.01
N THR A 65 0.58 13.74 -3.14
CA THR A 65 -0.74 13.49 -2.54
C THR A 65 -1.35 12.21 -3.11
N LEU A 66 -1.39 12.11 -4.44
CA LEU A 66 -1.89 10.93 -5.14
C LEU A 66 -1.04 9.70 -4.80
N TRP A 67 0.27 9.85 -4.72
CA TRP A 67 1.17 8.76 -4.34
C TRP A 67 0.87 8.25 -2.93
N TRP A 68 0.69 9.14 -1.96
CA TRP A 68 0.36 8.77 -0.59
C TRP A 68 -1.04 8.16 -0.47
N GLU A 69 -2.01 8.56 -1.30
CA GLU A 69 -3.30 7.89 -1.39
C GLU A 69 -3.17 6.46 -1.95
N ILE A 70 -2.39 6.28 -3.02
CA ILE A 70 -2.13 4.97 -3.63
C ILE A 70 -1.43 4.03 -2.64
N TRP A 71 -0.51 4.57 -1.85
CA TRP A 71 0.29 3.82 -0.90
C TRP A 71 -0.38 3.63 0.48
N ASP A 72 -1.57 4.21 0.70
CA ASP A 72 -2.32 4.17 1.97
C ASP A 72 -1.57 4.84 3.14
N SER A 73 -0.86 5.94 2.86
CA SER A 73 -0.12 6.77 3.83
C SER A 73 -0.74 8.16 3.97
N LEU A 74 -2.04 8.20 4.29
CA LEU A 74 -2.80 9.45 4.40
C LEU A 74 -2.25 10.43 5.45
N GLU A 75 -1.58 9.93 6.47
CA GLU A 75 -0.88 10.74 7.49
C GLU A 75 0.20 11.68 6.91
N CYS A 76 0.75 11.37 5.73
CA CYS A 76 1.68 12.24 5.04
C CYS A 76 1.00 13.45 4.37
N ILE A 77 -0.30 13.36 4.06
CA ILE A 77 -1.04 14.43 3.36
C ILE A 77 -1.19 15.66 4.27
N ASP A 78 -1.49 15.45 5.55
CA ASP A 78 -1.64 16.51 6.55
C ASP A 78 -0.32 16.97 7.16
N ALA A 79 0.80 16.35 6.77
CA ALA A 79 2.12 16.68 7.28
C ALA A 79 2.64 18.02 6.72
N PRO A 80 3.68 18.62 7.33
CA PRO A 80 4.27 19.86 6.83
C PRO A 80 4.69 19.73 5.36
N ILE A 81 4.47 20.78 4.57
CA ILE A 81 4.78 20.80 3.12
C ILE A 81 6.23 20.37 2.81
N SER A 82 7.18 20.65 3.70
CA SER A 82 8.57 20.22 3.56
C SER A 82 8.75 18.71 3.43
N LEU A 83 7.79 17.91 3.94
CA LEU A 83 7.84 16.45 3.84
C LEU A 83 7.83 15.98 2.38
N ARG A 84 7.29 16.77 1.46
CA ARG A 84 7.37 16.51 0.01
C ARG A 84 8.80 16.58 -0.53
N GLY A 85 9.72 17.24 0.18
CA GLY A 85 11.14 17.27 -0.18
C GLY A 85 12.01 16.33 0.66
N THR A 86 11.69 16.15 1.94
CA THR A 86 12.53 15.40 2.90
C THR A 86 11.98 14.04 3.31
N GLY A 87 10.75 13.71 2.92
CA GLY A 87 10.08 12.48 3.33
C GLY A 87 10.69 11.26 2.66
N ALA A 88 10.84 10.17 3.42
CA ALA A 88 11.34 8.90 2.89
C ALA A 88 10.44 8.31 1.79
N TYR A 89 9.15 8.67 1.78
CA TYR A 89 8.16 8.24 0.79
C TYR A 89 7.73 9.37 -0.15
N ALA A 90 8.47 10.47 -0.21
CA ALA A 90 8.20 11.53 -1.17
C ALA A 90 8.79 11.15 -2.54
N LEU A 91 8.10 11.52 -3.62
CA LEU A 91 8.57 11.26 -4.97
C LEU A 91 9.78 12.14 -5.33
N SER A 92 10.71 11.60 -6.12
CA SER A 92 11.75 12.43 -6.72
C SER A 92 11.13 13.44 -7.68
N GLY A 93 11.67 14.66 -7.71
CA GLY A 93 11.29 15.69 -8.70
C GLY A 93 12.16 15.64 -9.96
N MET A 94 11.68 16.27 -11.02
CA MET A 94 12.46 16.54 -12.22
C MET A 94 13.49 17.65 -11.93
N VAL A 95 14.73 17.49 -12.37
CA VAL A 95 15.81 18.46 -12.16
C VAL A 95 15.69 19.59 -13.17
N LEU A 96 15.63 20.83 -12.66
CA LEU A 96 15.65 22.04 -13.48
C LEU A 96 17.06 22.61 -13.62
N ALA A 97 17.82 22.62 -12.52
CA ALA A 97 19.16 23.18 -12.51
C ALA A 97 20.04 22.48 -11.46
N LYS A 98 21.35 22.44 -11.75
CA LYS A 98 22.41 22.01 -10.84
C LYS A 98 23.42 23.14 -10.70
N TYR A 99 23.83 23.40 -9.46
CA TYR A 99 24.82 24.39 -9.08
C TYR A 99 25.98 23.64 -8.43
N GLU A 100 27.07 23.49 -9.16
CA GLU A 100 28.25 22.74 -8.75
C GLU A 100 29.37 23.66 -8.26
N ASN A 101 30.40 23.09 -7.64
CA ASN A 101 31.59 23.80 -7.16
C ASN A 101 31.28 24.90 -6.13
N LEU A 102 30.32 24.63 -5.24
CA LEU A 102 30.00 25.55 -4.15
C LEU A 102 31.17 25.61 -3.17
N ILE A 103 31.59 26.83 -2.82
CA ILE A 103 32.76 27.12 -1.97
C ILE A 103 32.56 26.51 -0.58
N ASP A 104 33.60 25.91 0.04
CA ASP A 104 33.56 25.48 1.46
C ASP A 104 33.63 26.73 2.38
N PRO A 105 32.58 27.01 3.17
CA PRO A 105 32.56 28.06 4.19
C PRO A 105 33.63 28.03 5.26
N LYS A 106 34.45 26.97 5.36
CA LYS A 106 35.65 27.03 6.20
C LYS A 106 36.71 27.97 5.64
N GLU A 107 36.66 28.23 4.33
CA GLU A 107 37.63 29.05 3.60
C GLU A 107 37.06 30.42 3.23
N SER A 108 35.74 30.60 3.29
CA SER A 108 35.04 31.84 2.91
C SER A 108 34.41 32.60 4.08
N GLY A 109 34.38 33.93 3.96
CA GLY A 109 33.75 34.82 4.95
C GLY A 109 32.22 34.86 4.85
N ASP A 110 31.55 35.40 5.87
CA ASP A 110 30.08 35.53 5.90
C ASP A 110 29.52 36.30 4.67
N SER A 111 30.27 37.26 4.13
CA SER A 111 29.89 38.02 2.92
C SER A 111 29.89 37.13 1.67
N GLU A 112 30.94 36.34 1.45
CA GLU A 112 31.07 35.48 0.28
C GLU A 112 30.02 34.37 0.27
N MET A 113 29.67 33.83 1.46
CA MET A 113 28.55 32.90 1.59
C MET A 113 27.20 33.55 1.26
N LYS A 114 27.02 34.83 1.60
CA LYS A 114 25.78 35.55 1.32
C LYS A 114 25.62 35.74 -0.18
N ASP A 115 26.68 36.22 -0.84
CA ASP A 115 26.73 36.42 -2.29
C ASP A 115 26.49 35.10 -3.04
N LEU A 116 27.05 33.98 -2.54
CA LEU A 116 26.80 32.65 -3.09
C LEU A 116 25.31 32.26 -3.01
N TYR A 117 24.69 32.43 -1.85
CA TYR A 117 23.28 32.10 -1.69
C TYR A 117 22.39 33.02 -2.53
N GLU A 118 22.68 34.33 -2.56
CA GLU A 118 21.94 35.30 -3.39
C GLU A 118 22.02 34.90 -4.87
N HIS A 119 23.20 34.51 -5.35
CA HIS A 119 23.37 34.02 -6.71
C HIS A 119 22.54 32.77 -6.99
N ILE A 120 22.61 31.74 -6.12
CA ILE A 120 21.85 30.49 -6.29
C ILE A 120 20.34 30.76 -6.31
N PHE A 121 19.83 31.55 -5.35
CA PHE A 121 18.39 31.82 -5.27
C PHE A 121 17.89 32.71 -6.42
N SER A 122 18.67 33.69 -6.87
CA SER A 122 18.34 34.50 -8.05
C SER A 122 18.30 33.67 -9.34
N GLN A 123 19.28 32.78 -9.54
CA GLN A 123 19.27 31.84 -10.66
C GLN A 123 18.08 30.90 -10.57
N ALA A 124 17.78 30.37 -9.37
CA ALA A 124 16.63 29.49 -9.18
C ALA A 124 15.31 30.20 -9.49
N ASP A 125 15.12 31.46 -9.11
CA ASP A 125 13.93 32.23 -9.46
C ASP A 125 13.77 32.43 -10.97
N THR A 126 14.89 32.65 -11.67
CA THR A 126 14.90 32.78 -13.13
C THR A 126 14.47 31.47 -13.80
N GLU A 127 15.02 30.34 -13.35
CA GLU A 127 14.66 29.01 -13.87
C GLU A 127 13.21 28.63 -13.54
N ILE A 128 12.73 28.94 -12.33
CA ILE A 128 11.34 28.70 -11.93
C ILE A 128 10.37 29.53 -12.79
N SER A 129 10.67 30.82 -12.99
CA SER A 129 9.84 31.70 -13.81
C SER A 129 9.76 31.21 -15.26
N ARG A 130 10.90 30.78 -15.82
CA ARG A 130 10.94 30.17 -17.16
C ARG A 130 10.11 28.90 -17.21
N PHE A 131 10.31 27.99 -16.26
CA PHE A 131 9.57 26.72 -16.20
C PHE A 131 8.05 26.94 -16.12
N ILE A 132 7.58 27.85 -15.26
CA ILE A 132 6.15 28.17 -15.12
C ILE A 132 5.60 28.79 -16.41
N SER A 133 6.38 29.62 -17.11
CA SER A 133 5.94 30.21 -18.38
C SER A 133 5.77 29.16 -19.49
N GLU A 134 6.61 28.13 -19.49
CA GLU A 134 6.57 27.01 -20.44
C GLU A 134 5.52 25.95 -20.02
N ASN A 135 5.25 25.82 -18.72
CA ASN A 135 4.36 24.83 -18.12
C ASN A 135 3.41 25.52 -17.13
N PRO A 136 2.42 26.28 -17.62
CA PRO A 136 1.56 27.09 -16.75
C PRO A 136 0.54 26.25 -15.96
N ASP A 137 0.21 25.05 -16.45
CA ASP A 137 -0.78 24.16 -15.84
C ASP A 137 -0.13 22.90 -15.29
N ALA A 138 -0.06 22.82 -13.96
CA ALA A 138 0.48 21.68 -13.24
C ALA A 138 -0.26 20.37 -13.53
N ASP A 139 -1.57 20.40 -13.77
CA ASP A 139 -2.38 19.19 -13.95
C ASP A 139 -2.06 18.46 -15.27
N THR A 140 -1.61 19.19 -16.28
CA THR A 140 -1.25 18.65 -17.60
C THR A 140 0.24 18.34 -17.75
N PHE A 141 1.06 18.64 -16.74
CA PHE A 141 2.50 18.46 -16.79
C PHE A 141 2.91 16.99 -16.74
N TYR A 142 3.81 16.62 -17.66
CA TYR A 142 4.53 15.35 -17.66
C TYR A 142 6.02 15.59 -17.42
N PRO A 143 6.64 14.88 -16.47
CA PRO A 143 8.08 15.01 -16.24
C PRO A 143 8.88 14.46 -17.43
N ASP A 144 9.95 15.16 -17.79
CA ASP A 144 10.99 14.64 -18.68
C ASP A 144 11.83 13.62 -17.92
N GLU A 145 11.68 12.35 -18.30
CA GLU A 145 12.32 11.21 -17.64
C GLU A 145 13.85 11.26 -17.73
N THR A 146 14.40 11.94 -18.74
CA THR A 146 15.85 12.11 -18.90
C THR A 146 16.45 13.10 -17.90
N LYS A 147 15.60 13.97 -17.32
CA LYS A 147 15.97 14.98 -16.33
C LYS A 147 15.62 14.59 -14.90
N MET A 148 15.24 13.34 -14.67
CA MET A 148 14.98 12.85 -13.32
C MET A 148 16.30 12.65 -12.55
N ASP A 149 16.33 13.06 -11.28
CA ASP A 149 17.53 12.94 -10.46
C ASP A 149 17.94 11.48 -10.23
N TYR A 150 16.97 10.69 -9.77
CA TYR A 150 17.05 9.25 -9.61
C TYR A 150 15.62 8.72 -9.50
N ASP A 151 15.11 8.18 -10.60
CA ASP A 151 13.77 7.58 -10.66
C ASP A 151 13.77 6.32 -11.54
N PRO A 152 14.43 5.23 -11.09
CA PRO A 152 14.44 3.97 -11.84
C PRO A 152 13.04 3.36 -12.02
N ASP A 153 12.07 3.85 -11.24
CA ASP A 153 10.71 3.35 -11.17
C ASP A 153 9.68 4.22 -11.89
N ARG A 154 10.13 5.35 -12.46
CA ARG A 154 9.32 6.30 -13.23
C ARG A 154 8.09 6.77 -12.44
N LEU A 155 8.17 6.84 -11.11
CA LEU A 155 7.00 7.02 -10.25
C LEU A 155 6.32 8.37 -10.48
N LEU A 156 7.10 9.44 -10.69
CA LEU A 156 6.51 10.76 -10.95
C LEU A 156 5.74 10.76 -12.28
N TYR A 157 6.29 10.09 -13.30
CA TYR A 157 5.63 9.93 -14.59
C TYR A 157 4.35 9.08 -14.49
N LEU A 158 4.41 7.96 -13.74
CA LEU A 158 3.22 7.14 -13.46
C LEU A 158 2.13 7.92 -12.72
N MET A 159 2.48 8.82 -11.78
CA MET A 159 1.49 9.67 -11.12
C MET A 159 0.84 10.65 -12.10
N ALA A 160 1.61 11.22 -13.03
CA ALA A 160 1.07 12.11 -14.06
C ALA A 160 0.06 11.38 -14.98
N LEU A 161 0.36 10.15 -15.39
CA LEU A 161 -0.56 9.31 -16.17
C LEU A 161 -1.86 9.01 -15.39
N ILE A 162 -1.76 8.64 -14.12
CA ILE A 162 -2.91 8.30 -13.28
C ILE A 162 -3.80 9.52 -13.04
N HIS A 163 -3.19 10.67 -12.72
CA HIS A 163 -3.89 11.95 -12.55
C HIS A 163 -4.69 12.32 -13.79
N ASN A 164 -4.08 12.15 -14.97
CA ASN A 164 -4.70 12.39 -16.27
C ASN A 164 -5.59 11.24 -16.78
N LYS A 165 -5.96 10.29 -15.92
CA LYS A 165 -6.85 9.14 -16.22
C LYS A 165 -6.33 8.19 -17.30
N GLN A 166 -5.03 8.20 -17.59
CA GLN A 166 -4.34 7.27 -18.49
C GLN A 166 -3.87 6.01 -17.74
N GLU A 167 -4.77 5.42 -16.94
CA GLU A 167 -4.47 4.29 -16.06
C GLU A 167 -4.03 3.04 -16.84
N ASP A 168 -4.48 2.87 -18.09
CA ASP A 168 -4.12 1.74 -18.96
C ASP A 168 -2.66 1.78 -19.41
N GLU A 169 -2.13 2.99 -19.66
CA GLU A 169 -0.74 3.23 -20.02
C GLU A 169 0.18 3.06 -18.80
N ALA A 170 -0.24 3.56 -17.63
CA ALA A 170 0.48 3.28 -16.39
C ALA A 170 0.59 1.75 -16.15
N LEU A 171 -0.47 1.00 -16.45
CA LEU A 171 -0.47 -0.46 -16.34
C LEU A 171 0.40 -1.16 -17.39
N SER A 172 0.57 -0.61 -18.60
CA SER A 172 1.45 -1.20 -19.62
C SER A 172 2.92 -1.02 -19.23
N ILE A 173 3.31 0.16 -18.76
CA ILE A 173 4.68 0.45 -18.25
C ILE A 173 5.04 -0.50 -17.12
N ILE A 174 4.13 -0.71 -16.17
CA ILE A 174 4.36 -1.66 -15.06
C ILE A 174 4.53 -3.11 -15.55
N LYS A 175 3.73 -3.53 -16.54
CA LYS A 175 3.85 -4.87 -17.13
C LYS A 175 5.19 -5.06 -17.83
N GLU A 176 5.66 -4.04 -18.54
CA GLU A 176 6.97 -4.04 -19.19
C GLU A 176 8.10 -4.13 -18.16
N ALA A 177 8.05 -3.29 -17.11
CA ALA A 177 9.01 -3.33 -16.01
C ALA A 177 9.11 -4.74 -15.38
N HIS A 178 7.97 -5.36 -15.09
CA HIS A 178 7.95 -6.73 -14.55
C HIS A 178 8.49 -7.77 -15.54
N SER A 179 8.23 -7.60 -16.84
CA SER A 179 8.77 -8.47 -17.90
C SER A 179 10.30 -8.40 -17.95
N ASN A 180 10.84 -7.21 -17.68
CA ASN A 180 12.27 -6.96 -17.56
C ASN A 180 12.85 -7.34 -16.19
N LYS A 181 12.07 -8.02 -15.32
CA LYS A 181 12.43 -8.38 -13.93
C LYS A 181 12.81 -7.18 -13.06
N HIS A 182 12.35 -5.99 -13.43
CA HIS A 182 12.51 -4.79 -12.64
C HIS A 182 11.45 -4.76 -11.54
N HIS A 183 11.89 -4.51 -10.32
CA HIS A 183 11.04 -4.41 -9.13
C HIS A 183 11.28 -3.04 -8.50
N CYS A 184 10.18 -2.38 -8.12
CA CYS A 184 10.28 -1.04 -7.55
C CYS A 184 11.12 -1.02 -6.25
N VAL A 185 11.82 0.11 -6.05
CA VAL A 185 12.68 0.40 -4.90
C VAL A 185 11.86 0.42 -3.61
N PHE A 186 10.66 1.02 -3.63
CA PHE A 186 9.78 1.00 -2.47
C PHE A 186 9.04 -0.33 -2.38
N ARG A 187 9.30 -1.05 -1.28
CA ARG A 187 8.69 -2.36 -0.99
C ARG A 187 8.02 -2.31 0.38
N SER A 188 6.82 -2.87 0.46
CA SER A 188 6.15 -3.12 1.74
C SER A 188 5.92 -4.63 1.90
N GLY A 189 6.31 -5.17 3.06
CA GLY A 189 6.12 -6.59 3.37
C GLY A 189 6.92 -7.54 2.47
N TRP A 190 6.49 -8.81 2.41
CA TRP A 190 7.27 -9.90 1.81
C TRP A 190 7.20 -9.91 0.26
N ASN A 191 6.13 -9.39 -0.36
CA ASN A 191 5.85 -9.58 -1.80
C ASN A 191 5.11 -8.40 -2.48
N SER A 192 5.07 -7.20 -1.90
CA SER A 192 4.41 -6.04 -2.53
C SER A 192 5.37 -4.89 -2.72
N ASP A 193 5.54 -4.47 -3.97
CA ASP A 193 6.26 -3.26 -4.38
C ASP A 193 5.28 -2.16 -4.80
N SER A 194 5.75 -0.94 -5.09
CA SER A 194 4.91 0.17 -5.58
C SER A 194 4.07 -0.15 -6.78
N TYR A 195 4.60 -0.92 -7.70
CA TYR A 195 3.85 -1.36 -8.86
C TYR A 195 2.64 -2.19 -8.48
N THR A 196 2.71 -2.97 -7.40
CA THR A 196 1.56 -3.69 -6.85
C THR A 196 0.47 -2.74 -6.36
N TYR A 197 0.83 -1.65 -5.66
CA TYR A 197 -0.14 -0.65 -5.18
C TYR A 197 -0.75 0.15 -6.32
N ILE A 198 0.08 0.64 -7.24
CA ILE A 198 -0.37 1.36 -8.44
C ILE A 198 -1.30 0.47 -9.27
N LYS A 199 -0.94 -0.80 -9.46
CA LYS A 199 -1.80 -1.75 -10.18
C LYS A 199 -3.14 -1.94 -9.49
N ARG A 200 -3.19 -2.04 -8.16
CA ARG A 200 -4.47 -2.12 -7.42
C ARG A 200 -5.29 -0.84 -7.62
N TRP A 201 -4.65 0.31 -7.52
CA TRP A 201 -5.29 1.60 -7.75
C TRP A 201 -5.90 1.69 -9.14
N CYS A 202 -5.13 1.49 -10.21
CA CYS A 202 -5.63 1.53 -11.59
C CYS A 202 -6.74 0.48 -11.87
N ASN A 203 -6.75 -0.65 -11.13
CA ASN A 203 -7.80 -1.67 -11.29
C ASN A 203 -9.01 -1.45 -10.36
N ARG A 204 -9.00 -0.46 -9.46
CA ARG A 204 -10.04 -0.26 -8.41
C ARG A 204 -11.45 -0.16 -8.96
N ASN A 205 -11.61 0.49 -10.10
CA ASN A 205 -12.91 0.72 -10.74
C ASN A 205 -13.30 -0.37 -11.73
N ARG A 206 -12.35 -1.23 -12.13
CA ARG A 206 -12.64 -2.34 -13.04
C ARG A 206 -13.56 -3.34 -12.35
N SER A 207 -14.63 -3.71 -13.04
CA SER A 207 -15.69 -4.59 -12.52
C SER A 207 -15.12 -5.90 -11.93
N ALA A 208 -14.05 -6.42 -12.51
CA ALA A 208 -13.36 -7.62 -12.04
C ALA A 208 -12.76 -7.49 -10.64
N GLU A 209 -12.16 -6.35 -10.27
CA GLU A 209 -11.52 -6.18 -8.95
C GLU A 209 -12.57 -5.88 -7.87
N ARG A 210 -13.64 -5.15 -8.21
CA ARG A 210 -14.82 -5.03 -7.33
C ARG A 210 -15.46 -6.40 -7.05
N ILE A 211 -15.57 -7.25 -8.08
CA ILE A 211 -16.04 -8.62 -7.93
C ILE A 211 -15.06 -9.43 -7.07
N ARG A 212 -13.75 -9.31 -7.30
CA ARG A 212 -12.71 -9.99 -6.50
C ARG A 212 -12.77 -9.61 -5.03
N HIS A 213 -12.88 -8.32 -4.70
CA HIS A 213 -13.03 -7.86 -3.32
C HIS A 213 -14.33 -8.35 -2.69
N ARG A 214 -15.46 -8.35 -3.43
CA ARG A 214 -16.71 -8.94 -2.95
C ARG A 214 -16.55 -10.44 -2.67
N ILE A 215 -15.90 -11.18 -3.58
CA ILE A 215 -15.64 -12.61 -3.41
C ILE A 215 -14.72 -12.85 -2.21
N ASP A 216 -13.62 -12.10 -2.04
CA ASP A 216 -12.73 -12.27 -0.90
C ASP A 216 -13.43 -11.92 0.43
N ASN A 217 -14.29 -10.91 0.45
CA ASN A 217 -15.13 -10.59 1.61
C ASN A 217 -16.10 -11.73 1.95
N ILE A 218 -16.78 -12.29 0.96
CA ILE A 218 -17.67 -13.45 1.14
C ILE A 218 -16.88 -14.66 1.66
N LEU A 219 -15.75 -14.96 1.04
CA LEU A 219 -14.85 -16.05 1.46
C LEU A 219 -14.37 -15.84 2.89
N ASN A 220 -13.97 -14.62 3.26
CA ASN A 220 -13.53 -14.29 4.61
C ASN A 220 -14.67 -14.46 5.62
N ALA A 221 -15.90 -14.08 5.28
CA ALA A 221 -17.07 -14.30 6.12
C ALA A 221 -17.36 -15.80 6.32
N VAL A 222 -17.30 -16.60 5.25
CA VAL A 222 -17.50 -18.06 5.31
C VAL A 222 -16.42 -18.74 6.14
N ILE A 223 -15.14 -18.39 5.93
CA ILE A 223 -14.02 -18.94 6.70
C ILE A 223 -14.16 -18.55 8.18
N ARG A 224 -14.53 -17.30 8.48
CA ARG A 224 -14.77 -16.84 9.87
C ARG A 224 -15.89 -17.61 10.53
N PHE A 225 -17.04 -17.74 9.87
CA PHE A 225 -18.18 -18.50 10.37
C PHE A 225 -17.79 -19.96 10.67
N ARG A 226 -17.17 -20.63 9.69
CA ARG A 226 -16.74 -22.03 9.84
C ARG A 226 -15.72 -22.18 10.97
N ALA A 227 -14.76 -21.25 11.07
CA ALA A 227 -13.76 -21.25 12.12
C ALA A 227 -14.39 -21.12 13.52
N PHE A 228 -15.42 -20.27 13.66
CA PHE A 228 -16.15 -20.09 14.92
C PHE A 228 -16.92 -21.34 15.31
N VAL A 229 -17.61 -21.97 14.35
CA VAL A 229 -18.32 -23.24 14.57
C VAL A 229 -17.36 -24.32 15.08
N ILE A 230 -16.26 -24.55 14.36
CA ILE A 230 -15.24 -25.55 14.72
C ILE A 230 -14.67 -25.29 16.12
N MET A 231 -14.28 -24.04 16.41
CA MET A 231 -13.72 -23.68 17.72
C MET A 231 -14.74 -23.79 18.85
N SER A 232 -16.02 -23.51 18.59
CA SER A 232 -17.07 -23.62 19.59
C SER A 232 -17.36 -25.06 20.00
N MET A 233 -17.14 -26.01 19.08
CA MET A 233 -17.31 -27.44 19.33
C MET A 233 -16.09 -28.08 19.98
N SER A 234 -14.89 -27.50 19.78
CA SER A 234 -13.66 -28.05 20.33
C SER A 234 -13.56 -27.88 21.85
N ARG A 235 -13.73 -29.00 22.56
CA ARG A 235 -13.59 -29.16 24.01
C ARG A 235 -12.13 -29.36 24.42
N SER A 236 -11.37 -30.08 23.60
CA SER A 236 -9.94 -30.34 23.82
C SER A 236 -9.13 -29.55 22.81
N ARG A 237 -8.18 -28.73 23.26
CA ARG A 237 -7.42 -27.83 22.39
C ARG A 237 -5.93 -28.06 22.63
N ARG A 238 -5.16 -28.24 21.56
CA ARG A 238 -3.69 -28.22 21.62
C ARG A 238 -3.22 -26.97 20.88
N TYR A 239 -2.41 -26.14 21.55
CA TYR A 239 -1.82 -24.92 20.95
C TYR A 239 -2.87 -23.98 20.31
N ASP A 240 -4.00 -23.75 20.99
CA ASP A 240 -5.12 -22.92 20.52
C ASP A 240 -5.74 -23.34 19.18
N LEU A 241 -5.49 -24.58 18.75
CA LEU A 241 -6.11 -25.19 17.59
C LEU A 241 -7.24 -26.13 18.02
N PRO A 242 -8.31 -26.22 17.21
CA PRO A 242 -9.40 -27.12 17.48
C PRO A 242 -8.97 -28.58 17.28
N ASN A 243 -9.44 -29.48 18.13
CA ASN A 243 -9.25 -30.91 17.93
C ASN A 243 -10.25 -31.46 16.90
N PHE A 244 -9.71 -32.10 15.87
CA PHE A 244 -10.46 -32.78 14.80
C PHE A 244 -11.61 -33.64 15.31
N TRP A 245 -11.37 -34.41 16.37
CA TRP A 245 -12.36 -35.36 16.90
C TRP A 245 -13.62 -34.70 17.46
N ASP A 246 -13.52 -33.45 17.91
CA ASP A 246 -14.62 -32.74 18.56
C ASP A 246 -15.68 -32.25 17.56
N TYR A 247 -15.26 -31.82 16.36
CA TYR A 247 -16.16 -31.31 15.32
C TYR A 247 -16.40 -32.30 14.16
N ARG A 248 -15.69 -33.44 14.15
CA ARG A 248 -15.89 -34.52 13.16
C ARG A 248 -17.36 -34.92 12.95
N PRO A 249 -18.22 -35.03 13.98
CA PRO A 249 -19.62 -35.38 13.77
C PRO A 249 -20.37 -34.39 12.87
N LEU A 250 -20.06 -33.09 12.96
CA LEU A 250 -20.66 -32.08 12.10
C LEU A 250 -20.17 -32.22 10.66
N ASP A 251 -18.86 -32.26 10.45
CA ASP A 251 -18.28 -32.36 9.10
C ASP A 251 -18.77 -33.64 8.41
N VAL A 252 -18.62 -34.80 9.05
CA VAL A 252 -19.08 -36.09 8.50
C VAL A 252 -20.57 -36.08 8.21
N GLY A 253 -21.38 -35.51 9.10
CA GLY A 253 -22.82 -35.35 8.88
C GLY A 253 -23.12 -34.53 7.62
N ILE A 254 -22.37 -33.45 7.36
CA ILE A 254 -22.55 -32.60 6.17
C ILE A 254 -22.20 -33.38 4.90
N TYR A 255 -21.06 -34.10 4.91
CA TYR A 255 -20.67 -34.95 3.78
C TYR A 255 -21.75 -35.99 3.46
N ILE A 256 -22.19 -36.76 4.46
CA ILE A 256 -23.19 -37.81 4.26
C ILE A 256 -24.51 -37.21 3.79
N ALA A 257 -25.00 -36.14 4.44
CA ALA A 257 -26.26 -35.50 4.07
C ALA A 257 -26.27 -35.04 2.61
N ILE A 258 -25.20 -34.39 2.15
CA ILE A 258 -25.10 -33.89 0.77
C ILE A 258 -25.01 -35.05 -0.21
N ILE A 259 -24.13 -36.03 0.04
CA ILE A 259 -23.95 -37.19 -0.85
C ILE A 259 -25.25 -37.99 -0.94
N PHE A 260 -25.90 -38.28 0.19
CA PHE A 260 -27.10 -39.11 0.23
C PHE A 260 -28.31 -38.37 -0.36
N SER A 261 -28.39 -37.05 -0.23
CA SER A 261 -29.42 -36.27 -0.91
C SER A 261 -29.29 -36.40 -2.44
N TRP A 262 -28.08 -36.29 -2.98
CA TRP A 262 -27.86 -36.44 -4.42
C TRP A 262 -28.14 -37.86 -4.94
N ILE A 263 -27.76 -38.89 -4.17
CA ILE A 263 -27.97 -40.29 -4.54
C ILE A 263 -29.45 -40.67 -4.43
N PHE A 264 -30.07 -40.47 -3.25
CA PHE A 264 -31.39 -41.03 -2.95
C PHE A 264 -32.56 -40.14 -3.38
N LEU A 265 -32.40 -38.81 -3.33
CA LEU A 265 -33.49 -37.90 -3.75
C LEU A 265 -33.40 -37.57 -5.23
N MET A 266 -32.20 -37.24 -5.72
CA MET A 266 -32.02 -36.67 -7.06
C MET A 266 -31.48 -37.68 -8.10
N LYS A 267 -31.03 -38.87 -7.66
CA LYS A 267 -30.44 -39.92 -8.51
C LYS A 267 -29.35 -39.39 -9.46
N ASN A 268 -28.54 -38.44 -9.00
CA ASN A 268 -27.53 -37.77 -9.81
C ASN A 268 -26.12 -37.97 -9.26
N PHE A 269 -25.41 -38.94 -9.81
CA PHE A 269 -24.04 -39.30 -9.39
C PHE A 269 -22.98 -38.25 -9.78
N THR A 270 -23.19 -37.50 -10.86
CA THR A 270 -22.24 -36.44 -11.25
C THR A 270 -22.23 -35.32 -10.21
N MET A 271 -23.39 -34.95 -9.68
CA MET A 271 -23.50 -33.93 -8.63
C MET A 271 -22.89 -34.35 -7.30
N VAL A 272 -22.82 -35.66 -7.02
CA VAL A 272 -22.09 -36.19 -5.86
C VAL A 272 -20.61 -35.82 -5.95
N TRP A 273 -19.96 -36.11 -7.08
CA TRP A 273 -18.54 -35.83 -7.27
C TRP A 273 -18.22 -34.33 -7.24
N ILE A 274 -19.07 -33.52 -7.87
CA ILE A 274 -18.94 -32.05 -7.83
C ILE A 274 -19.03 -31.54 -6.39
N SER A 275 -20.02 -32.02 -5.63
CA SER A 275 -20.20 -31.61 -4.23
C SER A 275 -19.03 -32.05 -3.36
N LEU A 276 -18.51 -33.27 -3.57
CA LEU A 276 -17.33 -33.77 -2.86
C LEU A 276 -16.10 -32.87 -3.11
N ALA A 277 -15.86 -32.50 -4.37
CA ALA A 277 -14.75 -31.60 -4.73
C ALA A 277 -14.87 -30.24 -4.05
N ILE A 278 -16.07 -29.65 -4.01
CA ILE A 278 -16.33 -28.37 -3.32
C ILE A 278 -16.06 -28.49 -1.82
N LEU A 279 -16.51 -29.57 -1.18
CA LEU A 279 -16.31 -29.78 0.26
C LEU A 279 -14.82 -29.96 0.61
N VAL A 280 -14.06 -30.66 -0.25
CA VAL A 280 -12.60 -30.79 -0.09
C VAL A 280 -11.92 -29.42 -0.20
N ILE A 281 -12.28 -28.59 -1.19
CA ILE A 281 -11.73 -27.23 -1.32
C ILE A 281 -12.03 -26.41 -0.06
N MET A 282 -13.27 -26.46 0.43
CA MET A 282 -13.67 -25.77 1.66
C MET A 282 -12.88 -26.26 2.90
N GLN A 283 -12.51 -27.55 2.95
CA GLN A 283 -11.65 -28.09 3.99
C GLN A 283 -10.27 -27.45 3.97
N PHE A 284 -9.59 -27.48 2.81
CA PHE A 284 -8.26 -26.91 2.66
C PHE A 284 -8.22 -25.39 2.95
N MET A 285 -9.28 -24.65 2.63
CA MET A 285 -9.36 -23.22 2.92
C MET A 285 -9.40 -22.90 4.41
N VAL A 286 -9.92 -23.81 5.25
CA VAL A 286 -10.05 -23.64 6.71
C VAL A 286 -8.83 -24.12 7.48
N ASP A 287 -7.96 -24.93 6.89
CA ASP A 287 -6.69 -25.33 7.54
C ASP A 287 -5.56 -24.30 7.31
N GLY A 288 -5.85 -23.21 6.59
CA GLY A 288 -4.89 -22.15 6.24
C GLY A 288 -4.65 -21.08 7.31
N LYS A 289 -3.68 -20.17 7.04
CA LYS A 289 -3.31 -19.04 7.93
C LYS A 289 -4.49 -18.13 8.29
N ARG A 290 -5.48 -17.97 7.39
CA ARG A 290 -6.66 -17.12 7.60
C ARG A 290 -7.56 -17.63 8.73
N ALA A 291 -7.84 -18.94 8.78
CA ALA A 291 -8.66 -19.52 9.84
C ALA A 291 -8.01 -19.41 11.23
N LYS A 292 -6.68 -19.57 11.31
CA LYS A 292 -5.92 -19.37 12.57
C LYS A 292 -6.08 -17.97 13.17
N ARG A 293 -6.34 -16.94 12.35
CA ARG A 293 -6.67 -15.60 12.83
C ARG A 293 -8.06 -15.60 13.49
N TYR A 294 -9.05 -16.21 12.85
CA TYR A 294 -10.42 -16.28 13.37
C TYR A 294 -10.55 -17.20 14.60
N TYR A 295 -9.71 -18.24 14.72
CA TYR A 295 -9.64 -19.03 15.95
C TYR A 295 -9.25 -18.18 17.16
N ARG A 296 -8.22 -17.34 17.00
CA ARG A 296 -7.80 -16.38 18.03
C ARG A 296 -8.88 -15.34 18.32
N GLU A 297 -9.55 -14.84 17.28
CA GLU A 297 -10.67 -13.91 17.44
C GLU A 297 -11.81 -14.52 18.26
N PHE A 298 -12.20 -15.76 17.97
CA PHE A 298 -13.22 -16.49 18.74
C PHE A 298 -12.83 -16.66 20.20
N MET A 299 -11.55 -16.90 20.48
CA MET A 299 -11.04 -17.05 21.85
C MET A 299 -11.17 -15.80 22.69
N ASN A 300 -11.08 -14.63 22.06
CA ASN A 300 -11.23 -13.33 22.71
C ASN A 300 -12.70 -12.94 22.97
N LEU A 301 -13.67 -13.73 22.48
CA LEU A 301 -15.09 -13.45 22.73
C LEU A 301 -15.49 -13.71 24.19
N PRO A 302 -16.44 -12.93 24.74
CA PRO A 302 -17.04 -13.19 26.05
C PRO A 302 -17.56 -14.63 26.17
N MET A 303 -17.45 -15.19 27.38
CA MET A 303 -17.84 -16.58 27.65
C MET A 303 -19.32 -16.86 27.30
N THR A 304 -20.20 -15.88 27.51
CA THR A 304 -21.63 -15.96 27.17
C THR A 304 -21.86 -16.14 25.66
N ILE A 305 -21.10 -15.43 24.83
CA ILE A 305 -21.18 -15.52 23.37
C ILE A 305 -20.64 -16.87 22.90
N ARG A 306 -19.48 -17.29 23.42
CA ARG A 306 -18.90 -18.60 23.08
C ARG A 306 -19.86 -19.75 23.41
N ARG A 307 -20.55 -19.69 24.56
CA ARG A 307 -21.55 -20.70 24.95
C ARG A 307 -22.74 -20.75 23.99
N LYS A 308 -23.23 -19.61 23.50
CA LYS A 308 -24.29 -19.56 22.48
C LYS A 308 -23.85 -20.24 21.18
N TRP A 309 -22.63 -19.99 20.72
CA TRP A 309 -22.06 -20.68 19.56
C TRP A 309 -21.99 -22.19 19.78
N THR A 310 -21.47 -22.65 20.91
CA THR A 310 -21.39 -24.08 21.22
C THR A 310 -22.76 -24.76 21.19
N ILE A 311 -23.77 -24.16 21.84
CA ILE A 311 -25.14 -24.70 21.85
C ILE A 311 -25.69 -24.74 20.42
N GLY A 312 -25.59 -23.63 19.68
CA GLY A 312 -26.08 -23.54 18.31
C GLY A 312 -25.43 -24.57 17.37
N SER A 313 -24.11 -24.71 17.42
CA SER A 313 -23.38 -25.68 16.60
C SER A 313 -23.79 -27.12 16.88
N TRP A 314 -23.91 -27.51 18.16
CA TRP A 314 -24.39 -28.84 18.52
C TRP A 314 -25.85 -29.09 18.14
N SER A 315 -26.74 -28.11 18.31
CA SER A 315 -28.14 -28.21 17.87
C SER A 315 -28.23 -28.46 16.35
N VAL A 316 -27.43 -27.75 15.55
CA VAL A 316 -27.35 -27.99 14.10
C VAL A 316 -26.82 -29.39 13.80
N THR A 317 -25.77 -29.85 14.50
CA THR A 317 -25.24 -31.20 14.33
C THR A 317 -26.31 -32.27 14.59
N VAL A 318 -27.08 -32.14 15.66
CA VAL A 318 -28.15 -33.10 16.00
C VAL A 318 -29.23 -33.11 14.91
N ALA A 319 -29.72 -31.94 14.50
CA ALA A 319 -30.74 -31.83 13.45
C ALA A 319 -30.26 -32.44 12.12
N LEU A 320 -28.98 -32.23 11.78
CA LEU A 320 -28.34 -32.78 10.60
C LEU A 320 -28.30 -34.32 10.63
N TRP A 321 -27.94 -34.93 11.76
CA TRP A 321 -27.93 -36.39 11.88
C TRP A 321 -29.33 -37.00 11.86
N VAL A 322 -30.32 -36.34 12.45
CA VAL A 322 -31.73 -36.73 12.31
C VAL A 322 -32.15 -36.75 10.84
N TYR A 323 -31.78 -35.72 10.07
CA TYR A 323 -32.02 -35.67 8.63
C TYR A 323 -31.32 -36.81 7.87
N VAL A 324 -30.04 -37.06 8.16
CA VAL A 324 -29.29 -38.20 7.57
C VAL A 324 -29.99 -39.53 7.85
N ILE A 325 -30.47 -39.76 9.06
CA ILE A 325 -31.20 -40.98 9.43
C ILE A 325 -32.47 -41.12 8.58
N PHE A 326 -33.24 -40.04 8.41
CA PHE A 326 -34.43 -40.06 7.56
C PHE A 326 -34.12 -40.38 6.09
N LEU A 327 -33.01 -39.83 5.57
CA LEU A 327 -32.56 -40.14 4.20
C LEU A 327 -32.21 -41.62 4.01
N ILE A 328 -31.71 -42.29 5.04
CA ILE A 328 -31.33 -43.71 4.99
C ILE A 328 -32.55 -44.61 5.11
N ILE A 329 -33.50 -44.28 6.00
CA ILE A 329 -34.67 -45.12 6.28
C ILE A 329 -35.69 -45.07 5.14
N LYS A 330 -35.87 -43.92 4.50
CA LYS A 330 -36.87 -43.72 3.43
C LYS A 330 -36.71 -44.70 2.24
N PRO A 331 -35.51 -44.91 1.67
CA PRO A 331 -35.31 -45.86 0.58
C PRO A 331 -35.34 -47.35 1.01
N LEU A 332 -35.34 -47.68 2.30
CA LEU A 332 -35.47 -49.07 2.79
C LEU A 332 -36.92 -49.55 2.88
N LYS A 333 -37.91 -48.66 2.70
CA LYS A 333 -39.35 -48.95 2.73
C LYS A 333 -40.01 -49.02 1.35
N GLN A 334 -39.25 -48.76 0.27
CA GLN A 334 -39.64 -48.97 -1.12
C GLN A 334 -38.89 -50.19 -1.65
#